data_AF-A0A0S8ATU8-F1
#
_entry.id   AF-A0A0S8ATU8-F1
#
_cell.length_a   1.000
_cell.length_b   1.000
_cell.length_c   1.000
_cell.angle_alpha   90.00
_cell.angle_beta   90.00
_cell.angle_gamma   90.00
#
_symmetry.space_group_name_H-M   'P 1'
#
loop_
_entity.id
_entity.type
_entity.pdbx_description
1 polymer ?
#
loop_
_entity_poly.entity_id
_entity_poly.type
_entity_poly.pdbx_seq_one_letter_code
_entity_poly.pdbx_strand_id
1 'polypeptide(L)'
;MDRNRGCAGSSLLVVMLAATAALPARAAAQAGYEVQLHGVGTFGGQEFLGGGAGIAFRSAGRARLALALSAGVRDSLFAGRGELVASYHLNPYQVGGVSPYAGGGVAVGATADDVFEYAVLFVGVETTPGRPTGWFAELGIAGGVRVAAGFRIKRRSPAR
;
A
#
# COMPACT_ATOMS: atom_id res chain seq x y z
N MET A 1 36.54 40.82 -4.85
CA MET A 1 36.92 39.39 -4.83
C MET A 1 36.47 38.87 -3.47
N ASP A 2 35.20 38.54 -3.25
CA ASP A 2 34.45 37.37 -3.80
C ASP A 2 35.20 36.06 -3.43
N ARG A 3 34.72 35.06 -2.68
CA ARG A 3 33.43 34.68 -2.08
C ARG A 3 33.76 33.54 -1.06
N ASN A 4 33.47 33.68 0.24
CA ASN A 4 32.40 32.99 0.99
C ASN A 4 32.37 31.42 0.98
N ARG A 5 32.48 30.85 2.20
CA ARG A 5 31.71 29.71 2.79
C ARG A 5 32.07 28.25 2.45
N GLY A 6 32.39 27.49 3.52
CA GLY A 6 32.36 26.04 3.52
C GLY A 6 32.47 25.43 4.92
N CYS A 7 31.57 25.79 5.85
CA CYS A 7 31.39 25.06 7.12
C CYS A 7 30.00 25.36 7.69
N ALA A 8 28.97 24.69 7.18
CA ALA A 8 27.68 24.50 7.83
C ALA A 8 26.83 23.62 6.91
N GLY A 9 26.41 22.44 7.38
CA GLY A 9 25.41 21.66 6.62
C GLY A 9 25.23 20.20 6.99
N SER A 10 26.10 19.59 7.80
CA SER A 10 25.85 18.24 8.32
C SER A 10 24.96 18.28 9.56
N SER A 11 23.71 18.73 9.41
CA SER A 11 22.72 18.65 10.52
C SER A 11 21.25 18.53 10.08
N LEU A 12 20.98 18.29 8.79
CA LEU A 12 19.59 18.19 8.29
C LEU A 12 19.09 16.77 8.01
N LEU A 13 19.87 15.73 8.37
CA LEU A 13 19.50 14.33 8.15
C LEU A 13 18.90 13.62 9.38
N VAL A 14 18.72 14.32 10.51
CA VAL A 14 18.26 13.68 11.76
C VAL A 14 16.84 14.12 12.17
N VAL A 15 16.27 15.16 11.54
CA VAL A 15 14.97 15.71 11.98
C VAL A 15 13.76 15.08 11.28
N MET A 16 13.91 14.43 10.11
CA MET A 16 12.77 13.78 9.43
C MET A 16 12.47 12.35 9.92
N LEU A 17 13.38 11.70 10.65
CA LEU A 17 13.21 10.33 11.13
C LEU A 17 12.75 10.23 12.59
N ALA A 18 12.76 11.34 13.33
CA ALA A 18 12.41 11.38 14.76
C ALA A 18 10.96 11.85 15.06
N ALA A 19 10.19 12.28 14.06
CA ALA A 19 8.80 12.73 14.25
C ALA A 19 7.77 11.58 14.32
N THR A 20 8.19 10.32 14.15
CA THR A 20 7.31 9.14 14.13
C THR A 20 7.05 8.51 15.50
N ALA A 21 7.71 8.97 16.57
CA ALA A 21 7.65 8.31 17.89
C ALA A 21 6.54 8.84 18.84
N ALA A 22 5.71 9.79 18.40
CA ALA A 22 4.59 10.30 19.19
C ALA A 22 3.24 10.09 18.47
N LEU A 23 3.02 8.89 17.93
CA LEU A 23 1.65 8.44 17.69
C LEU A 23 0.99 8.32 19.08
N PRO A 24 -0.11 9.05 19.36
CA PRO A 24 -0.77 8.91 20.66
C PRO A 24 -1.18 7.44 20.80
N ALA A 25 -0.74 6.77 21.87
CA ALA A 25 -1.03 5.36 22.14
C ALA A 25 -2.55 5.03 22.09
N ARG A 26 -3.40 6.05 22.25
CA ARG A 26 -4.86 5.96 22.06
C ARG A 26 -5.30 5.73 20.60
N ALA A 27 -4.55 6.23 19.61
CA ALA A 27 -4.79 5.96 18.19
C ALA A 27 -4.29 4.56 17.75
N ALA A 28 -3.36 3.96 18.51
CA ALA A 28 -2.98 2.56 18.33
C ALA A 28 -4.03 1.59 18.92
N ALA A 29 -4.78 2.01 19.95
CA ALA A 29 -5.78 1.18 20.63
C ALA A 29 -7.01 0.81 19.77
N GLN A 30 -7.23 1.49 18.63
CA GLN A 30 -8.30 1.17 17.67
C GLN A 30 -7.75 0.59 16.36
N ALA A 31 -6.49 0.14 16.36
CA ALA A 31 -5.88 -0.49 15.20
C ALA A 31 -6.62 -1.77 14.81
N GLY A 32 -7.07 -1.82 13.56
CA GLY A 32 -7.71 -2.97 12.95
C GLY A 32 -6.76 -3.70 12.03
N TYR A 33 -6.87 -5.01 11.96
CA TYR A 33 -6.17 -5.82 10.98
C TYR A 33 -7.13 -6.23 9.86
N GLU A 34 -6.61 -6.29 8.65
CA GLU A 34 -7.36 -6.70 7.46
C GLU A 34 -6.60 -7.81 6.77
N VAL A 35 -7.34 -8.74 6.18
CA VAL A 35 -6.85 -9.75 5.27
C VAL A 35 -7.51 -9.48 3.92
N GLN A 36 -6.74 -9.57 2.84
CA GLN A 36 -7.24 -9.37 1.49
C GLN A 36 -6.85 -10.54 0.60
N LEU A 37 -7.71 -10.82 -0.37
CA LEU A 37 -7.44 -11.65 -1.54
C LEU A 37 -7.65 -10.79 -2.77
N HIS A 38 -6.74 -10.85 -3.75
CA HIS A 38 -6.79 -9.99 -4.92
C HIS A 38 -6.20 -10.63 -6.16
N GLY A 39 -6.69 -10.18 -7.32
CA GLY A 39 -6.00 -10.30 -8.59
C GLY A 39 -5.28 -8.98 -8.91
N VAL A 40 -4.12 -9.07 -9.54
CA VAL A 40 -3.34 -7.90 -9.98
C VAL A 40 -2.78 -8.14 -11.38
N GLY A 41 -2.90 -7.11 -12.22
CA GLY A 41 -2.36 -7.07 -13.57
C GLY A 41 -1.50 -5.81 -13.75
N THR A 42 -0.38 -5.91 -14.44
CA THR A 42 0.43 -4.77 -14.89
C THR A 42 0.70 -4.92 -16.38
N PHE A 43 0.51 -3.85 -17.15
CA PHE A 43 0.57 -3.85 -18.62
C PHE A 43 1.40 -2.67 -19.16
N GLY A 44 1.99 -2.84 -20.36
CA GLY A 44 2.71 -1.77 -21.05
C GLY A 44 4.07 -1.41 -20.42
N GLY A 45 4.69 -2.37 -19.74
CA GLY A 45 5.96 -2.21 -19.05
C GLY A 45 6.37 -3.52 -18.38
N GLN A 46 6.44 -3.54 -17.05
CA GLN A 46 6.69 -4.74 -16.26
C GLN A 46 5.45 -5.66 -16.26
N GLU A 47 5.24 -6.39 -17.35
CA GLU A 47 4.05 -7.21 -17.55
C GLU A 47 3.95 -8.31 -16.47
N PHE A 48 2.84 -8.31 -15.76
CA PHE A 48 2.59 -9.29 -14.70
C PHE A 48 1.10 -9.54 -14.62
N LEU A 49 0.70 -10.81 -14.58
CA LEU A 49 -0.68 -11.20 -14.31
C LEU A 49 -0.69 -12.28 -13.24
N GLY A 50 -1.37 -12.02 -12.13
CA GLY A 50 -1.38 -12.94 -11.02
C GLY A 50 -2.44 -12.64 -9.98
N GLY A 51 -2.41 -13.45 -8.94
CA GLY A 51 -3.29 -13.32 -7.79
C GLY A 51 -2.53 -13.56 -6.50
N GLY A 52 -3.09 -13.05 -5.41
CA GLY A 52 -2.39 -13.03 -4.14
C GLY A 52 -3.28 -12.78 -2.96
N ALA A 53 -2.61 -12.71 -1.82
CA ALA A 53 -3.20 -12.35 -0.55
C ALA A 53 -2.36 -11.26 0.11
N GLY A 54 -2.96 -10.54 1.03
CA GLY A 54 -2.23 -9.55 1.80
C GLY A 54 -2.85 -9.31 3.16
N ILE A 55 -2.08 -8.64 4.01
CA ILE A 55 -2.53 -8.16 5.30
C ILE A 55 -2.38 -6.64 5.32
N ALA A 56 -3.26 -5.97 6.05
CA ALA A 56 -3.15 -4.55 6.27
C ALA A 56 -3.44 -4.15 7.70
N PHE A 57 -2.76 -3.10 8.13
CA PHE A 57 -2.91 -2.46 9.42
C PHE A 57 -3.54 -1.09 9.18
N ARG A 58 -4.70 -0.85 9.80
CA ARG A 58 -5.29 0.48 9.85
C ARG A 58 -4.93 1.17 11.15
N SER A 59 -4.53 2.43 11.04
CA SER A 59 -4.53 3.34 12.18
C SER A 59 -5.97 3.70 12.56
N ALA A 60 -6.20 4.23 13.77
CA ALA A 60 -7.51 4.76 14.16
C ALA A 60 -8.05 5.85 13.20
N GLY A 61 -7.18 6.46 12.39
CA GLY A 61 -7.54 7.49 11.43
C GLY A 61 -7.81 6.97 10.01
N ARG A 62 -7.28 7.69 9.03
CA ARG A 62 -7.52 7.45 7.59
C ARG A 62 -6.40 6.68 6.90
N ALA A 63 -5.28 6.49 7.59
CA ALA A 63 -4.10 5.83 7.05
C ALA A 63 -4.17 4.31 7.23
N ARG A 64 -3.70 3.60 6.20
CA ARG A 64 -3.63 2.13 6.10
C ARG A 64 -2.29 1.73 5.50
N LEU A 65 -1.59 0.80 6.14
CA LEU A 65 -0.37 0.18 5.63
C LEU A 65 -0.67 -1.27 5.28
N ALA A 66 -0.31 -1.73 4.08
CA ALA A 66 -0.59 -3.08 3.63
C ALA A 66 0.65 -3.74 3.04
N LEU A 67 0.77 -5.04 3.31
CA LEU A 67 1.76 -5.93 2.72
C LEU A 67 0.99 -7.01 1.94
N ALA A 68 1.33 -7.20 0.67
CA ALA A 68 0.70 -8.18 -0.19
C ALA A 68 1.76 -9.06 -0.86
N LEU A 69 1.45 -10.34 -1.04
CA LEU A 69 2.23 -11.30 -1.79
C LEU A 69 1.35 -11.88 -2.89
N SER A 70 1.87 -11.92 -4.10
CA SER A 70 1.18 -12.38 -5.31
C SER A 70 2.06 -13.35 -6.06
N ALA A 71 1.45 -14.37 -6.65
CA ALA A 71 2.08 -15.29 -7.57
C ALA A 71 1.34 -15.21 -8.92
N GLY A 72 2.07 -15.36 -10.00
CA GLY A 72 1.53 -15.19 -11.33
C GLY A 72 2.52 -15.52 -12.42
N VAL A 73 2.30 -14.90 -13.57
CA VAL A 73 3.13 -15.05 -14.75
C VAL A 73 3.65 -13.70 -15.22
N ARG A 74 4.90 -13.68 -15.67
CA ARG A 74 5.57 -12.57 -16.34
C ARG A 74 6.40 -13.17 -17.48
N ASP A 75 6.22 -12.67 -18.71
CA ASP A 75 6.96 -13.14 -19.88
C ASP A 75 6.95 -14.68 -20.04
N SER A 76 5.79 -15.31 -19.81
CA SER A 76 5.58 -16.76 -19.81
C SER A 76 6.32 -17.56 -18.70
N LEU A 77 7.02 -16.88 -17.80
CA LEU A 77 7.68 -17.47 -16.64
C LEU A 77 6.82 -17.30 -15.38
N PHE A 78 6.93 -18.26 -14.47
CA PHE A 78 6.35 -18.12 -13.13
C PHE A 78 7.07 -16.99 -12.37
N ALA A 79 6.28 -16.11 -11.76
CA ALA A 79 6.77 -14.92 -11.09
C ALA A 79 6.13 -14.76 -9.70
N GLY A 80 6.96 -14.42 -8.71
CA GLY A 80 6.52 -13.97 -7.39
C GLY A 80 6.65 -12.45 -7.27
N ARG A 81 5.70 -11.80 -6.60
CA ARG A 81 5.71 -10.35 -6.38
C ARG A 81 5.19 -10.00 -4.99
N GLY A 82 5.95 -9.21 -4.24
CA GLY A 82 5.55 -8.57 -3.00
C GLY A 82 5.29 -7.08 -3.19
N GLU A 83 4.26 -6.54 -2.53
CA GLU A 83 3.96 -5.11 -2.50
C GLU A 83 3.83 -4.61 -1.05
N LEU A 84 4.50 -3.51 -0.74
CA LEU A 84 4.32 -2.77 0.50
C LEU A 84 3.76 -1.39 0.17
N VAL A 85 2.54 -1.11 0.61
CA VAL A 85 1.80 0.10 0.22
C VAL A 85 1.20 0.83 1.42
N ALA A 86 1.34 2.15 1.43
CA ALA A 86 0.62 3.04 2.32
C ALA A 86 -0.53 3.69 1.56
N SER A 87 -1.69 3.80 2.18
CA SER A 87 -2.91 4.32 1.56
C SER A 87 -3.70 5.20 2.53
N TYR A 88 -4.41 6.17 1.97
CA TYR A 88 -5.22 7.15 2.68
C TYR A 88 -6.66 7.10 2.18
N HIS A 89 -7.60 6.80 3.09
CA HIS A 89 -9.01 6.65 2.78
C HIS A 89 -9.78 7.94 3.07
N LEU A 90 -10.60 8.37 2.11
CA LEU A 90 -11.39 9.59 2.24
C LEU A 90 -12.60 9.43 3.17
N ASN A 91 -13.20 8.23 3.25
CA ASN A 91 -14.30 7.96 4.18
C ASN A 91 -14.24 6.53 4.76
N PRO A 92 -13.40 6.28 5.78
CA PRO A 92 -13.16 4.92 6.30
C PRO A 92 -14.33 4.35 7.12
N TYR A 93 -15.29 5.16 7.55
CA TYR A 93 -16.41 4.73 8.41
C TYR A 93 -17.73 4.56 7.65
N GLN A 94 -17.73 4.72 6.33
CA GLN A 94 -18.92 4.61 5.52
C GLN A 94 -19.48 3.18 5.50
N VAL A 95 -20.68 2.99 6.04
CA VAL A 95 -21.35 1.68 6.19
C VAL A 95 -22.19 1.30 4.96
N GLY A 96 -22.26 2.17 3.95
CA GLY A 96 -22.97 1.96 2.68
C GLY A 96 -22.44 2.85 1.56
N GLY A 97 -22.27 2.27 0.36
CA GLY A 97 -21.74 2.96 -0.81
C GLY A 97 -20.26 2.70 -1.07
N VAL A 98 -19.66 3.53 -1.92
CA VAL A 98 -18.28 3.42 -2.39
C VAL A 98 -17.45 4.57 -1.82
N SER A 99 -16.32 4.27 -1.19
CA SER A 99 -15.37 5.28 -0.73
C SER A 99 -14.10 5.24 -1.57
N PRO A 100 -13.68 6.38 -2.14
CA PRO A 100 -12.37 6.48 -2.79
C PRO A 100 -11.24 6.53 -1.76
N TYR A 101 -10.07 6.09 -2.20
CA TYR A 101 -8.80 6.18 -1.50
C TYR A 101 -7.66 6.29 -2.51
N ALA A 102 -6.51 6.77 -2.05
CA ALA A 102 -5.30 6.83 -2.85
C ALA A 102 -4.14 6.24 -2.04
N GLY A 103 -3.14 5.70 -2.71
CA GLY A 103 -2.00 5.10 -2.05
C GLY A 103 -0.80 4.96 -2.94
N GLY A 104 0.30 4.58 -2.32
CA GLY A 104 1.55 4.32 -3.00
C GLY A 104 2.53 3.57 -2.11
N GLY A 105 3.61 3.11 -2.73
CA GLY A 105 4.62 2.32 -2.05
C GLY A 105 5.60 1.70 -3.04
N VAL A 106 6.03 0.49 -2.74
CA VAL A 106 7.03 -0.23 -3.51
C VAL A 106 6.58 -1.66 -3.77
N ALA A 107 6.99 -2.19 -4.90
CA ALA A 107 6.83 -3.59 -5.25
C ALA A 107 8.17 -4.17 -5.65
N VAL A 108 8.40 -5.40 -5.22
CA VAL A 108 9.57 -6.20 -5.55
C VAL A 108 9.08 -7.55 -6.04
N GLY A 109 9.71 -8.12 -7.05
CA GLY A 109 9.37 -9.44 -7.54
C GLY A 109 10.55 -10.14 -8.17
N ALA A 110 10.37 -11.43 -8.41
CA ALA A 110 11.38 -12.28 -8.98
C ALA A 110 10.74 -13.32 -9.90
N THR A 111 11.45 -13.63 -10.98
CA THR A 111 11.25 -14.81 -11.81
C THR A 111 12.41 -15.78 -11.57
N ALA A 112 12.49 -16.87 -12.35
CA ALA A 112 13.65 -17.77 -12.30
C ALA A 112 14.96 -17.07 -12.71
N ASP A 113 14.88 -16.05 -13.57
CA ASP A 113 16.04 -15.49 -14.28
C ASP A 113 16.25 -13.98 -14.01
N ASP A 114 15.29 -13.31 -13.37
CA ASP A 114 15.28 -11.85 -13.21
C ASP A 114 14.68 -11.42 -11.85
N VAL A 115 15.14 -10.27 -11.34
CA VAL A 115 14.59 -9.60 -10.15
C VAL A 115 14.23 -8.17 -10.53
N PHE A 116 13.04 -7.73 -10.13
CA PHE A 116 12.49 -6.46 -10.54
C PHE A 116 11.88 -5.69 -9.38
N GLU A 117 11.99 -4.37 -9.44
CA GLU A 117 11.50 -3.47 -8.41
C GLU A 117 10.96 -2.17 -9.02
N TYR A 118 9.91 -1.64 -8.44
CA TYR A 118 9.32 -0.37 -8.88
C TYR A 118 8.47 0.28 -7.80
N ALA A 119 8.32 1.59 -7.93
CA ALA A 119 7.35 2.36 -7.16
C ALA A 119 5.92 2.04 -7.63
N VAL A 120 5.00 2.04 -6.68
CA VAL A 120 3.57 1.84 -6.89
C VAL A 120 2.85 3.13 -6.53
N LEU A 121 1.92 3.57 -7.38
CA LEU A 121 0.98 4.65 -7.11
C LEU A 121 -0.39 4.23 -7.62
N PHE A 122 -1.46 4.41 -6.85
CA PHE A 122 -2.80 4.05 -7.29
C PHE A 122 -3.87 4.93 -6.65
N VAL A 123 -5.02 4.94 -7.32
CA VAL A 123 -6.31 5.31 -6.74
C VAL A 123 -7.20 4.09 -6.72
N GLY A 124 -8.04 4.00 -5.71
CA GLY A 124 -8.92 2.87 -5.53
C GLY A 124 -10.26 3.25 -4.95
N VAL A 125 -11.17 2.31 -5.07
CA VAL A 125 -12.50 2.38 -4.50
C VAL A 125 -12.75 1.15 -3.65
N GLU A 126 -13.36 1.34 -2.49
CA GLU A 126 -13.76 0.26 -1.60
C GLU A 126 -15.27 0.34 -1.36
N THR A 127 -15.95 -0.79 -1.49
CA THR A 127 -17.36 -0.91 -1.12
C THR A 127 -17.47 -1.12 0.38
N THR A 128 -18.33 -0.34 1.02
CA THR A 128 -18.69 -0.53 2.42
C THR A 128 -17.50 -0.57 3.40
N PRO A 129 -16.62 0.45 3.40
CA PRO A 129 -15.39 0.45 4.21
C PRO A 129 -15.65 0.26 5.71
N GLY A 130 -16.80 0.70 6.22
CA GLY A 130 -17.22 0.52 7.61
C GLY A 130 -17.67 -0.90 8.00
N ARG A 131 -17.90 -1.81 7.05
CA ARG A 131 -18.32 -3.20 7.33
C ARG A 131 -17.11 -4.14 7.53
N PRO A 132 -17.30 -5.32 8.15
CA PRO A 132 -16.26 -6.34 8.28
C PRO A 132 -15.79 -6.94 6.96
N THR A 133 -16.51 -6.73 5.86
CA THR A 133 -16.14 -7.24 4.54
C THR A 133 -16.42 -6.21 3.46
N GLY A 134 -15.69 -6.27 2.34
CA GLY A 134 -15.89 -5.36 1.22
C GLY A 134 -15.05 -5.72 -0.01
N TRP A 135 -15.58 -5.40 -1.18
CA TRP A 135 -14.85 -5.44 -2.44
C TRP A 135 -14.04 -4.17 -2.63
N PHE A 136 -12.91 -4.29 -3.31
CA PHE A 136 -12.12 -3.15 -3.75
C PHE A 136 -11.68 -3.29 -5.20
N ALA A 137 -11.45 -2.15 -5.84
CA ALA A 137 -10.80 -2.04 -7.13
C ALA A 137 -9.78 -0.89 -7.07
N GLU A 138 -8.64 -1.07 -7.74
CA GLU A 138 -7.52 -0.15 -7.78
C GLU A 138 -7.03 -0.01 -9.23
N LEU A 139 -6.68 1.22 -9.60
CA LEU A 139 -6.05 1.57 -10.87
C LEU A 139 -4.85 2.47 -10.57
N GLY A 140 -3.73 2.21 -11.23
CA GLY A 140 -2.50 2.92 -10.93
C GLY A 140 -1.34 2.63 -11.85
N ILE A 141 -0.14 2.94 -11.36
CA ILE A 141 1.13 2.76 -12.03
C ILE A 141 2.07 1.93 -11.13
N ALA A 142 2.69 0.90 -11.69
CA ALA A 142 3.65 0.04 -10.99
C ALA A 142 4.65 -0.58 -11.98
N GLY A 143 5.54 0.24 -12.57
CA GLY A 143 6.38 -0.18 -13.70
C GLY A 143 5.60 -0.35 -15.02
N GLY A 144 4.35 0.11 -15.06
CA GLY A 144 3.37 -0.02 -16.14
C GLY A 144 1.98 0.35 -15.62
N VAL A 145 0.92 0.19 -16.42
CA VAL A 145 -0.47 0.39 -15.97
C VAL A 145 -0.87 -0.77 -15.07
N ARG A 146 -1.18 -0.50 -13.80
CA ARG A 146 -1.58 -1.50 -12.79
C ARG A 146 -3.09 -1.46 -12.58
N VAL A 147 -3.71 -2.63 -12.61
CA VAL A 147 -5.08 -2.86 -12.14
C VAL A 147 -5.05 -3.90 -11.04
N ALA A 148 -5.83 -3.71 -9.99
CA ALA A 148 -6.04 -4.74 -8.98
C ALA A 148 -7.50 -4.72 -8.52
N ALA A 149 -8.04 -5.89 -8.21
CA ALA A 149 -9.37 -6.02 -7.65
C ALA A 149 -9.42 -7.22 -6.73
N GLY A 150 -10.27 -7.14 -5.70
CA GLY A 150 -10.29 -8.19 -4.71
C GLY A 150 -11.29 -7.98 -3.60
N PHE A 151 -11.20 -8.87 -2.63
CA PHE A 151 -12.07 -8.91 -1.47
C PHE A 151 -11.26 -8.74 -0.19
N ARG A 152 -11.79 -7.94 0.74
CA ARG A 152 -11.18 -7.64 2.04
C ARG A 152 -12.07 -8.13 3.17
N ILE A 153 -11.44 -8.74 4.16
CA ILE A 153 -12.03 -9.12 5.44
C ILE A 153 -11.32 -8.30 6.51
N LYS A 154 -12.09 -7.56 7.29
CA LYS A 154 -11.64 -6.53 8.23
C LYS A 154 -12.06 -6.93 9.63
N ARG A 155 -11.11 -6.97 10.55
CA ARG A 155 -11.36 -7.21 11.98
C ARG A 155 -10.89 -5.99 12.75
N ARG A 156 -11.82 -5.35 13.46
CA ARG A 156 -11.47 -4.32 14.44
C ARG A 156 -11.14 -5.00 15.76
N SER A 157 -10.07 -4.57 16.41
CA SER A 157 -9.84 -4.91 17.81
C SER A 157 -10.97 -4.29 18.64
N PRO A 158 -11.58 -5.02 19.58
CA PRO A 158 -12.53 -4.42 20.51
C PRO A 158 -11.83 -3.31 21.30
N ALA A 159 -12.51 -2.18 21.48
CA ALA A 159 -12.04 -1.15 22.40
C ALA A 159 -11.94 -1.80 23.80
N ARG A 160 -10.73 -1.85 24.36
CA ARG A 160 -10.51 -2.19 25.76
C ARG A 160 -10.40 -0.91 26.57
#